data_AF-A0A820M9G8-F1
#
_entry.id   AF-A0A820M9G8-F1
#
_cell.length_a   1.000
_cell.length_b   1.000
_cell.length_c   1.000
_cell.angle_alpha   90.00
_cell.angle_beta   90.00
_cell.angle_gamma   90.00
#
_symmetry.space_group_name_H-M   'P 1'
#
loop_
_entity.id
_entity.type
_entity.pdbx_description
1 polymer ?
#
loop_
_entity_poly.entity_id
_entity_poly.type
_entity_poly.pdbx_seq_one_letter_code
_entity_poly.pdbx_strand_id
1 'polypeptide(L)'
;AKYNNIAICDHVDALEIDLPQEWKAWFFMPTRQIFFCLQDPAHLCTKLRNRMLSDISSLLIGKEQVSIEVLLKLIESKSKLAHGLVKTDVNPKDRQNFTSCLNLSDDDVLVALEDIEGSQATRIYLRLLRSIVLGYVEHNTTIIDRIYHSWFGVFLCRIWQTWLHVVDEIEMPEGLIDERISDMFITTPAHFSVELNAHSLLGICLLVAQKQLPESALSISNYHSQSCESTFRLTRSMSGAFSSIVNFTIEQFLKRAGKLSVLTEIENQSDSGQLKCPLKFPKHHKRRRKRTILKKQIAGSSINHLTIDNIQKTVYRAFDDAYYLLSTVDVNSALRKKKKNTISQVSSFVRAQFTKKF
;
A
#
# COMPACT_ATOMS: atom_id res chain seq x y z
N ALA A 1 -23.96 30.18 9.29
CA ALA A 1 -24.53 29.18 10.23
C ALA A 1 -23.37 28.53 10.99
N LYS A 2 -23.30 28.73 12.31
CA LYS A 2 -22.40 27.94 13.17
C LYS A 2 -23.07 26.57 13.33
N TYR A 3 -22.81 25.66 12.42
CA TYR A 3 -23.12 24.25 12.70
C TYR A 3 -22.19 23.83 13.83
N ASN A 4 -22.76 23.50 14.99
CA ASN A 4 -22.00 22.83 16.03
C ASN A 4 -21.49 21.52 15.44
N ASN A 5 -20.20 21.22 15.61
CA ASN A 5 -19.67 19.93 15.22
C ASN A 5 -20.44 18.86 16.01
N ILE A 6 -21.27 18.09 15.31
CA ILE A 6 -21.98 16.95 15.90
C ILE A 6 -20.91 15.92 16.27
N ALA A 7 -20.90 15.49 17.53
CA ALA A 7 -19.99 14.43 17.94
C ALA A 7 -20.32 13.16 17.14
N ILE A 8 -19.30 12.40 16.72
CA ILE A 8 -19.48 11.18 15.91
C ILE A 8 -20.42 10.17 16.60
N CYS A 9 -20.44 10.15 17.94
CA CYS A 9 -21.34 9.33 18.75
C CYS A 9 -22.83 9.64 18.56
N ASP A 10 -23.16 10.85 18.10
CA ASP A 10 -24.53 11.34 18.00
C ASP A 10 -24.99 11.48 16.53
N HIS A 11 -24.11 11.15 15.57
CA HIS A 11 -24.44 11.27 14.16
C HIS A 11 -25.32 10.10 13.71
N VAL A 12 -26.43 10.42 13.04
CA VAL A 12 -27.45 9.44 12.56
C VAL A 12 -26.91 8.49 11.49
N ASP A 13 -26.01 8.98 10.64
CA ASP A 13 -25.38 8.18 9.58
C ASP A 13 -24.11 7.46 10.03
N ALA A 14 -23.85 7.36 11.35
CA ALA A 14 -22.67 6.67 11.84
C ALA A 14 -22.81 5.15 11.64
N LEU A 15 -21.76 4.57 11.06
CA LEU A 15 -21.57 3.14 10.86
C LEU A 15 -20.96 2.54 12.12
N GLU A 16 -21.42 1.35 12.51
CA GLU A 16 -20.95 0.65 13.71
C GLU A 16 -20.31 -0.68 13.34
N ILE A 17 -19.03 -0.83 13.65
CA ILE A 17 -18.25 -2.04 13.40
C ILE A 17 -18.38 -2.93 14.63
N ASP A 18 -19.11 -4.04 14.48
CA ASP A 18 -19.07 -5.13 15.45
C ASP A 18 -17.69 -5.80 15.42
N LEU A 19 -16.93 -5.63 16.51
CA LEU A 19 -15.53 -6.02 16.63
C LEU A 19 -15.37 -7.02 17.78
N PRO A 20 -14.81 -8.22 17.52
CA PRO A 20 -14.47 -9.15 18.58
C PRO A 20 -13.58 -8.51 19.66
N GLN A 21 -13.87 -8.79 20.93
CA GLN A 21 -13.16 -8.16 22.06
C GLN A 21 -11.65 -8.39 22.01
N GLU A 22 -11.22 -9.58 21.60
CA GLU A 22 -9.81 -9.92 21.43
C GLU A 22 -9.09 -9.07 20.37
N TRP A 23 -9.81 -8.53 19.38
CA TRP A 23 -9.21 -7.71 18.33
C TRP A 23 -8.86 -6.31 18.82
N LYS A 24 -9.45 -5.83 19.93
CA LYS A 24 -9.13 -4.52 20.52
C LYS A 24 -7.66 -4.36 20.90
N ALA A 25 -6.93 -5.47 21.04
CA ALA A 25 -5.50 -5.46 21.32
C ALA A 25 -4.67 -4.95 20.12
N TRP A 26 -5.11 -5.20 18.89
CA TRP A 26 -4.34 -4.92 17.68
C TRP A 26 -5.07 -4.08 16.64
N PHE A 27 -6.40 -3.97 16.71
CA PHE A 27 -7.23 -3.09 15.91
C PHE A 27 -7.38 -1.73 16.59
N PHE A 28 -7.00 -0.65 15.91
CA PHE A 28 -6.81 0.67 16.53
C PHE A 28 -7.89 1.67 16.13
N MET A 29 -8.58 1.43 15.01
CA MET A 29 -9.63 2.32 14.56
C MET A 29 -10.86 2.21 15.48
N PRO A 30 -11.49 3.35 15.85
CA PRO A 30 -12.72 3.33 16.63
C PRO A 30 -13.83 2.51 15.94
N THR A 31 -14.69 1.86 16.71
CA THR A 31 -15.76 1.00 16.17
C THR A 31 -16.88 1.81 15.53
N ARG A 32 -17.06 3.08 15.89
CA ARG A 32 -18.06 3.97 15.28
C ARG A 32 -17.40 4.96 14.33
N GLN A 33 -17.85 5.01 13.08
CA GLN A 33 -17.25 5.81 11.99
C GLN A 33 -18.33 6.52 11.16
N ILE A 34 -18.07 7.73 10.67
CA ILE A 34 -18.94 8.39 9.66
C ILE A 34 -18.34 8.24 8.26
N PHE A 35 -17.01 8.29 8.17
CA PHE A 35 -16.27 8.15 6.92
C PHE A 35 -14.98 7.38 7.18
N PHE A 36 -14.46 6.76 6.13
CA PHE A 36 -13.17 6.08 6.15
C PHE A 36 -12.12 6.94 5.47
N CYS A 37 -10.96 7.05 6.10
CA CYS A 37 -9.79 7.68 5.49
C CYS A 37 -8.88 6.61 4.94
N LEU A 38 -8.52 6.73 3.66
CA LEU A 38 -7.48 5.92 3.03
C LEU A 38 -6.41 6.84 2.44
N GLN A 39 -5.15 6.46 2.62
CA GLN A 39 -4.00 7.08 1.98
C GLN A 39 -3.76 6.43 0.63
N ASP A 40 -3.31 7.23 -0.33
CA ASP A 40 -3.02 6.72 -1.67
C ASP A 40 -1.87 5.68 -1.63
N PRO A 41 -2.14 4.42 -2.00
CA PRO A 41 -1.13 3.35 -1.98
C PRO A 41 0.00 3.58 -2.99
N ALA A 42 -0.22 4.22 -4.13
CA ALA A 42 0.83 4.54 -5.10
C ALA A 42 1.82 5.57 -4.53
N HIS A 43 1.30 6.57 -3.82
CA HIS A 43 2.14 7.53 -3.11
C HIS A 43 2.86 6.91 -1.90
N LEU A 44 2.22 5.98 -1.19
CA LEU A 44 2.87 5.21 -0.14
C LEU A 44 4.04 4.39 -0.69
N CYS A 45 3.84 3.66 -1.79
CA CYS A 45 4.88 2.88 -2.45
C CYS A 45 6.07 3.75 -2.89
N THR A 46 5.80 4.89 -3.53
CA THR A 46 6.87 5.82 -3.96
C THR A 46 7.60 6.44 -2.77
N LYS A 47 6.92 6.74 -1.65
CA LYS A 47 7.58 7.17 -0.40
C LYS A 47 8.53 6.10 0.14
N LEU A 48 8.11 4.84 0.19
CA LEU A 48 8.96 3.74 0.66
C LEU A 48 10.15 3.51 -0.26
N ARG A 49 9.94 3.50 -1.59
CA ARG A 49 11.04 3.43 -2.56
C ARG A 49 12.02 4.59 -2.36
N ASN A 50 11.53 5.82 -2.32
CA ASN A 50 12.40 7.00 -2.21
C ASN A 50 13.15 7.05 -0.87
N ARG A 51 12.59 6.48 0.20
CA ARG A 51 13.31 6.34 1.48
C ARG A 51 14.50 5.38 1.30
N MET A 52 14.29 4.20 0.75
CA MET A 52 15.37 3.24 0.48
C MET A 52 16.48 3.81 -0.43
N LEU A 53 16.12 4.66 -1.40
CA LEU A 53 17.09 5.29 -2.32
C LEU A 53 17.71 6.59 -1.76
N SER A 54 17.44 6.96 -0.51
CA SER A 54 17.90 8.22 0.08
C SER A 54 19.22 8.04 0.80
N ASP A 55 20.20 8.88 0.48
CA ASP A 55 21.52 8.93 1.16
C ASP A 55 21.47 9.41 2.63
N ILE A 56 20.27 9.72 3.14
CA ILE A 56 20.06 10.28 4.49
C ILE A 56 19.53 9.21 5.44
N SER A 57 18.97 8.11 4.92
CA SER A 57 18.37 7.08 5.75
C SER A 57 19.20 5.82 5.77
N SER A 58 19.54 5.35 6.96
CA SER A 58 20.22 4.07 7.17
C SER A 58 19.22 3.05 7.70
N LEU A 59 18.22 2.72 6.87
CA LEU A 59 17.16 1.78 7.22
C LEU A 59 17.78 0.45 7.71
N LEU A 60 17.46 0.04 8.93
CA LEU A 60 18.07 -1.12 9.57
C LEU A 60 17.00 -2.13 9.96
N ILE A 61 17.13 -3.38 9.50
CA ILE A 61 16.23 -4.48 9.85
C ILE A 61 17.04 -5.64 10.40
N GLY A 62 17.03 -5.83 11.71
CA GLY A 62 17.90 -6.80 12.37
C GLY A 62 19.36 -6.36 12.28
N LYS A 63 20.24 -7.27 11.87
CA LYS A 63 21.69 -7.01 11.74
C LYS A 63 22.09 -6.45 10.36
N GLU A 64 21.15 -6.30 9.44
CA GLU A 64 21.40 -5.89 8.06
C GLU A 64 20.74 -4.55 7.73
N GLN A 65 21.42 -3.73 6.95
CA GLN A 65 20.86 -2.49 6.40
C GLN A 65 20.11 -2.76 5.09
N VAL A 66 19.03 -2.02 4.87
CA VAL A 66 18.37 -1.96 3.56
C VAL A 66 19.25 -1.10 2.64
N SER A 67 19.78 -1.72 1.60
CA SER A 67 20.84 -1.13 0.78
C SER A 67 20.48 -1.16 -0.71
N ILE A 68 20.76 -0.05 -1.40
CA ILE A 68 20.65 0.09 -2.85
C ILE A 68 21.79 -0.65 -3.56
N GLU A 69 22.95 -0.77 -2.92
CA GLU A 69 24.13 -1.47 -3.43
C GLU A 69 23.82 -2.94 -3.68
N VAL A 70 22.98 -3.56 -2.85
CA VAL A 70 22.46 -4.93 -3.07
C VAL A 70 21.70 -5.03 -4.40
N LEU A 71 20.88 -4.03 -4.73
CA LEU A 71 20.12 -4.01 -5.99
C LEU A 71 21.00 -3.70 -7.18
N LEU A 72 22.00 -2.84 -7.03
CA LEU A 72 23.00 -2.58 -8.06
C LEU A 72 23.83 -3.84 -8.35
N LYS A 73 24.27 -4.55 -7.30
CA LYS A 73 24.95 -5.84 -7.40
C LYS A 73 24.08 -6.87 -8.11
N LEU A 74 22.78 -6.93 -7.82
CA LEU A 74 21.84 -7.80 -8.56
C LEU A 74 21.84 -7.49 -10.06
N ILE A 75 21.67 -6.22 -10.42
CA ILE A 75 21.61 -5.75 -11.81
C ILE A 75 22.91 -6.04 -12.57
N GLU A 76 24.05 -6.01 -11.89
CA GLU A 76 25.36 -6.19 -12.50
C GLU A 76 25.82 -7.65 -12.53
N SER A 77 25.40 -8.47 -11.56
CA SER A 77 25.86 -9.86 -11.42
C SER A 77 24.92 -10.90 -12.03
N LYS A 78 23.62 -10.57 -12.22
CA LYS A 78 22.62 -11.51 -12.76
C LYS A 78 22.05 -11.03 -14.10
N SER A 79 21.58 -11.99 -14.89
CA SER A 79 20.92 -11.68 -16.17
C SER A 79 19.61 -10.94 -15.94
N LYS A 80 19.36 -9.88 -16.71
CA LYS A 80 18.08 -9.15 -16.71
C LYS A 80 16.87 -10.05 -16.92
N LEU A 81 17.03 -11.17 -17.64
CA LEU A 81 15.92 -12.12 -17.85
C LEU A 81 15.46 -12.80 -16.55
N ALA A 82 16.30 -12.83 -15.51
CA ALA A 82 15.99 -13.46 -14.23
C ALA A 82 15.27 -12.53 -13.26
N HIS A 83 15.38 -11.21 -13.42
CA HIS A 83 14.87 -10.23 -12.42
C HIS A 83 14.19 -9.00 -13.03
N GLY A 84 14.26 -8.77 -14.34
CA GLY A 84 13.58 -7.68 -15.06
C GLY A 84 14.13 -6.26 -14.84
N LEU A 85 14.81 -5.98 -13.71
CA LEU A 85 15.33 -4.65 -13.34
C LEU A 85 16.30 -4.03 -14.34
N VAL A 86 16.29 -2.70 -14.39
CA VAL A 86 17.27 -1.86 -15.07
C VAL A 86 17.79 -0.77 -14.14
N LYS A 87 18.95 -0.16 -14.46
CA LYS A 87 19.57 0.90 -13.64
C LYS A 87 18.65 2.09 -13.37
N THR A 88 17.70 2.39 -14.25
CA THR A 88 16.73 3.46 -14.03
C THR A 88 15.72 3.16 -12.91
N ASP A 89 15.49 1.88 -12.57
CA ASP A 89 14.55 1.52 -11.51
C ASP A 89 15.03 1.92 -10.11
N VAL A 90 16.36 1.99 -9.94
CA VAL A 90 17.02 2.42 -8.70
C VAL A 90 17.50 3.88 -8.76
N ASN A 91 17.07 4.66 -9.77
CA ASN A 91 17.48 6.06 -9.89
C ASN A 91 16.75 6.95 -8.86
N PRO A 92 17.47 7.62 -7.94
CA PRO A 92 16.88 8.49 -6.92
C PRO A 92 16.31 9.81 -7.48
N LYS A 93 16.73 10.22 -8.68
CA LYS A 93 16.28 11.49 -9.31
C LYS A 93 14.82 11.44 -9.74
N ASP A 94 14.31 10.26 -10.09
CA ASP A 94 12.92 10.07 -10.50
C ASP A 94 12.06 9.66 -9.29
N ARG A 95 11.65 10.67 -8.51
CA ARG A 95 10.92 10.48 -7.24
C ARG A 95 9.46 10.09 -7.42
N GLN A 96 8.91 10.23 -8.64
CA GLN A 96 7.50 9.94 -8.94
C GLN A 96 7.31 8.61 -9.69
N ASN A 97 8.39 7.82 -9.86
CA ASN A 97 8.35 6.58 -10.60
C ASN A 97 7.64 5.44 -9.84
N PHE A 98 6.32 5.39 -9.96
CA PHE A 98 5.55 4.29 -9.42
C PHE A 98 5.85 2.95 -10.13
N THR A 99 6.17 2.97 -11.43
CA THR A 99 6.47 1.74 -12.18
C THR A 99 7.70 1.03 -11.61
N SER A 100 8.73 1.78 -11.23
CA SER A 100 9.90 1.20 -10.57
C SER A 100 9.59 0.60 -9.21
N CYS A 101 8.56 1.08 -8.50
CA CYS A 101 8.11 0.43 -7.26
C CYS A 101 7.56 -0.98 -7.55
N LEU A 102 6.81 -1.15 -8.63
CA LEU A 102 6.30 -2.45 -9.07
C LEU A 102 7.45 -3.37 -9.49
N ASN A 103 8.37 -2.88 -10.31
CA ASN A 103 9.52 -3.66 -10.78
C ASN A 103 10.41 -4.11 -9.62
N LEU A 104 10.72 -3.22 -8.67
CA LEU A 104 11.58 -3.52 -7.52
C LEU A 104 10.98 -4.55 -6.56
N SER A 105 9.65 -4.57 -6.45
CA SER A 105 8.94 -5.48 -5.54
C SER A 105 8.44 -6.75 -6.23
N ASP A 106 8.82 -6.97 -7.49
CA ASP A 106 8.41 -8.14 -8.25
C ASP A 106 8.95 -9.44 -7.65
N ASP A 107 8.19 -10.53 -7.78
CA ASP A 107 8.52 -11.80 -7.14
C ASP A 107 9.83 -12.38 -7.72
N ASP A 108 10.10 -12.16 -9.02
CA ASP A 108 11.36 -12.58 -9.66
C ASP A 108 12.58 -11.86 -9.05
N VAL A 109 12.43 -10.58 -8.68
CA VAL A 109 13.48 -9.82 -7.98
C VAL A 109 13.70 -10.39 -6.58
N LEU A 110 12.62 -10.64 -5.85
CA LEU A 110 12.70 -11.19 -4.49
C LEU A 110 13.35 -12.57 -4.44
N VAL A 111 13.11 -13.40 -5.46
CA VAL A 111 13.79 -14.70 -5.63
C VAL A 111 15.24 -14.48 -6.03
N ALA A 112 15.52 -13.63 -7.01
CA ALA A 112 16.88 -13.41 -7.48
C ALA A 112 17.81 -12.81 -6.41
N LEU A 113 17.27 -12.09 -5.42
CA LEU A 113 18.03 -11.60 -4.27
C LEU A 113 18.49 -12.71 -3.31
N GLU A 114 17.89 -13.91 -3.31
CA GLU A 114 18.27 -15.00 -2.39
C GLU A 114 19.75 -15.37 -2.46
N ASP A 115 20.33 -15.33 -3.65
CA ASP A 115 21.74 -15.68 -3.87
C ASP A 115 22.70 -14.50 -3.63
N ILE A 116 22.20 -13.35 -3.16
CA ILE A 116 23.03 -12.19 -2.84
C ILE A 116 23.22 -12.10 -1.33
N GLU A 117 24.47 -12.25 -0.90
CA GLU A 117 24.88 -12.06 0.49
C GLU A 117 24.54 -10.66 1.00
N GLY A 118 24.03 -10.58 2.24
CA GLY A 118 23.61 -9.32 2.89
C GLY A 118 22.36 -8.68 2.30
N SER A 119 21.54 -9.44 1.56
CA SER A 119 20.34 -8.92 0.91
C SER A 119 19.06 -9.06 1.73
N GLN A 120 19.08 -9.71 2.90
CA GLN A 120 17.87 -10.13 3.59
C GLN A 120 17.06 -8.93 4.07
N ALA A 121 17.70 -7.91 4.66
CA ALA A 121 16.99 -6.68 5.02
C ALA A 121 16.34 -6.00 3.80
N THR A 122 17.06 -5.90 2.68
CA THR A 122 16.52 -5.35 1.42
C THR A 122 15.34 -6.19 0.90
N ARG A 123 15.43 -7.53 0.94
CA ARG A 123 14.32 -8.42 0.55
C ARG A 123 13.10 -8.24 1.43
N ILE A 124 13.27 -8.14 2.75
CA ILE A 124 12.17 -7.91 3.70
C ILE A 124 11.50 -6.57 3.41
N TYR A 125 12.28 -5.53 3.15
CA TYR A 125 11.78 -4.21 2.80
C TYR A 125 11.01 -4.21 1.47
N LEU A 126 11.51 -4.92 0.45
CA LEU A 126 10.82 -5.06 -0.83
C LEU A 126 9.56 -5.94 -0.73
N ARG A 127 9.54 -6.93 0.18
CA ARG A 127 8.33 -7.69 0.52
C ARG A 127 7.26 -6.81 1.18
N LEU A 128 7.64 -5.85 2.02
CA LEU A 128 6.70 -4.84 2.53
C LEU A 128 6.05 -4.06 1.37
N LEU A 129 6.88 -3.58 0.45
CA LEU A 129 6.42 -2.85 -0.74
C LEU A 129 5.49 -3.71 -1.60
N ARG A 130 5.86 -4.97 -1.85
CA ARG A 130 5.03 -5.95 -2.58
C ARG A 130 3.68 -6.16 -1.91
N SER A 131 3.66 -6.31 -0.58
CA SER A 131 2.44 -6.50 0.19
C SER A 131 1.50 -5.30 0.08
N ILE A 132 2.02 -4.07 0.07
CA ILE A 132 1.20 -2.85 -0.14
C ILE A 132 0.59 -2.85 -1.55
N VAL A 133 1.38 -3.22 -2.57
CA VAL A 133 0.91 -3.34 -3.96
C VAL A 133 -0.22 -4.37 -4.07
N LEU A 134 -0.03 -5.57 -3.51
CA LEU A 134 -1.03 -6.65 -3.56
C LEU A 134 -2.29 -6.29 -2.77
N GLY A 135 -2.14 -5.64 -1.61
CA GLY A 135 -3.25 -5.22 -0.77
C GLY A 135 -4.16 -4.17 -1.42
N TYR A 136 -3.58 -3.18 -2.11
CA TYR A 136 -4.32 -1.96 -2.46
C TYR A 136 -4.27 -1.54 -3.93
N VAL A 137 -3.30 -2.02 -4.72
CA VAL A 137 -3.11 -1.58 -6.11
C VAL A 137 -3.51 -2.65 -7.11
N GLU A 138 -3.06 -3.88 -6.90
CA GLU A 138 -3.29 -4.97 -7.85
C GLU A 138 -4.79 -5.26 -7.96
N HIS A 139 -5.32 -5.38 -9.18
CA HIS A 139 -6.78 -5.51 -9.39
C HIS A 139 -7.29 -6.93 -9.13
N ASN A 140 -6.43 -7.93 -9.32
CA ASN A 140 -6.81 -9.34 -9.30
C ASN A 140 -6.67 -10.00 -7.92
N THR A 141 -6.25 -9.26 -6.89
CA THR A 141 -6.14 -9.78 -5.52
C THR A 141 -7.52 -9.98 -4.89
N THR A 142 -7.77 -11.17 -4.33
CA THR A 142 -9.01 -11.48 -3.60
C THR A 142 -9.09 -10.66 -2.31
N ILE A 143 -10.31 -10.49 -1.76
CA ILE A 143 -10.48 -9.68 -0.54
C ILE A 143 -9.73 -10.26 0.67
N ILE A 144 -9.75 -11.59 0.83
CA ILE A 144 -9.01 -12.26 1.91
C ILE A 144 -7.50 -12.06 1.74
N ASP A 145 -6.97 -12.19 0.53
CA ASP A 145 -5.56 -11.93 0.27
C ASP A 145 -5.20 -10.45 0.50
N ARG A 146 -6.11 -9.50 0.21
CA ARG A 146 -5.90 -8.09 0.55
C ARG A 146 -5.84 -7.87 2.05
N ILE A 147 -6.71 -8.51 2.82
CA ILE A 147 -6.66 -8.48 4.28
C ILE A 147 -5.32 -9.06 4.75
N TYR A 148 -4.91 -10.23 4.26
CA TYR A 148 -3.60 -10.81 4.57
C TYR A 148 -2.46 -9.81 4.31
N HIS A 149 -2.36 -9.28 3.09
CA HIS A 149 -1.26 -8.40 2.69
C HIS A 149 -1.27 -7.06 3.41
N SER A 150 -2.44 -6.49 3.69
CA SER A 150 -2.59 -5.26 4.48
C SER A 150 -2.05 -5.45 5.90
N TRP A 151 -2.47 -6.52 6.58
CA TRP A 151 -2.08 -6.80 7.96
C TRP A 151 -0.66 -7.33 8.09
N PHE A 152 -0.16 -8.08 7.10
CA PHE A 152 1.25 -8.46 7.02
C PHE A 152 2.13 -7.21 7.01
N GLY A 153 1.79 -6.21 6.19
CA GLY A 153 2.49 -4.94 6.16
C GLY A 153 2.46 -4.21 7.51
N VAL A 154 1.30 -4.18 8.18
CA VAL A 154 1.15 -3.59 9.53
C VAL A 154 2.05 -4.31 10.53
N PHE A 155 1.95 -5.65 10.64
CA PHE A 155 2.71 -6.39 11.64
C PHE A 155 4.20 -6.34 11.38
N LEU A 156 4.63 -6.41 10.12
CA LEU A 156 6.03 -6.22 9.77
C LEU A 156 6.55 -4.86 10.27
N CYS A 157 5.81 -3.78 10.03
CA CYS A 157 6.17 -2.44 10.53
C CYS A 157 6.16 -2.36 12.06
N ARG A 158 5.15 -2.94 12.72
CA ARG A 158 5.03 -2.90 14.18
C ARG A 158 6.14 -3.68 14.87
N ILE A 159 6.45 -4.88 14.39
CA ILE A 159 7.52 -5.73 14.93
C ILE A 159 8.86 -5.03 14.72
N TRP A 160 9.12 -4.53 13.50
CA TRP A 160 10.34 -3.79 13.18
C TRP A 160 10.50 -2.55 14.08
N GLN A 161 9.47 -1.71 14.20
CA GLN A 161 9.52 -0.54 15.07
C GLN A 161 9.75 -0.93 16.53
N THR A 162 9.07 -1.96 17.02
CA THR A 162 9.20 -2.43 18.40
C THR A 162 10.62 -2.88 18.67
N TRP A 163 11.21 -3.64 17.75
CA TRP A 163 12.59 -4.11 17.84
C TRP A 163 13.58 -2.96 17.94
N LEU A 164 13.49 -1.95 17.06
CA LEU A 164 14.37 -0.77 17.09
C LEU A 164 14.37 -0.02 18.44
N HIS A 165 13.31 -0.14 19.24
CA HIS A 165 13.21 0.51 20.56
C HIS A 165 13.62 -0.37 21.73
N VAL A 166 13.90 -1.66 21.50
CA VAL A 166 14.21 -2.61 22.58
C VAL A 166 15.49 -3.40 22.37
N VAL A 167 16.07 -3.34 21.17
CA VAL A 167 17.40 -3.87 20.89
C VAL A 167 18.42 -3.13 21.75
N ASP A 168 19.35 -3.88 22.34
CA ASP A 168 20.41 -3.30 23.16
C ASP A 168 21.50 -2.74 22.22
N GLU A 169 22.14 -1.62 22.56
CA GLU A 169 23.14 -0.94 21.71
C GLU A 169 24.28 -1.86 21.25
N ILE A 170 24.65 -2.84 22.08
CA ILE A 170 25.70 -3.83 21.80
C ILE A 170 25.30 -4.78 20.66
N GLU A 171 24.00 -4.97 20.42
CA GLU A 171 23.49 -5.82 19.34
C GLU A 171 23.32 -5.05 18.01
N MET A 172 23.52 -3.72 18.02
CA MET A 172 23.47 -2.89 16.82
C MET A 172 24.79 -2.95 16.04
N PRO A 173 24.76 -2.87 14.70
CA PRO A 173 25.98 -2.79 13.89
C PRO A 173 26.84 -1.56 14.26
N GLU A 174 28.17 -1.76 14.29
CA GLU A 174 29.13 -0.67 14.52
C GLU A 174 28.92 0.46 13.50
N GLY A 175 28.88 1.71 13.98
CA GLY A 175 28.65 2.91 13.16
C GLY A 175 27.21 3.40 13.11
N LEU A 176 26.22 2.66 13.64
CA LEU A 176 24.82 3.08 13.72
C LEU A 176 24.36 3.50 15.13
N ILE A 177 25.24 3.41 16.14
CA ILE A 177 24.90 3.70 17.55
C ILE A 177 24.50 5.17 17.74
N ASP A 178 25.15 6.09 17.01
CA ASP A 178 24.87 7.53 17.05
C ASP A 178 23.69 7.95 16.16
N GLU A 179 23.14 7.02 15.37
CA GLU A 179 22.02 7.32 14.48
C GLU A 179 20.68 7.38 15.22
N ARG A 180 19.82 8.31 14.79
CA ARG A 180 18.48 8.40 15.35
C ARG A 180 17.64 7.23 14.83
N ILE A 181 16.83 6.64 15.72
CA ILE A 181 15.83 5.61 15.35
C ILE A 181 14.93 6.06 14.18
N SER A 182 14.67 7.36 14.04
CA SER A 182 13.91 7.90 12.91
C SER A 182 14.55 7.66 11.55
N ASP A 183 15.88 7.58 11.50
CA ASP A 183 16.69 7.39 10.30
C ASP A 183 16.78 5.90 9.93
N MET A 184 16.69 5.02 10.92
CA MET A 184 16.68 3.56 10.80
C MET A 184 15.33 2.93 10.44
N PHE A 185 14.24 3.70 10.41
CA PHE A 185 12.89 3.21 10.13
C PHE A 185 12.24 3.97 8.96
N ILE A 186 11.12 3.42 8.45
CA ILE A 186 10.26 4.16 7.53
C ILE A 186 9.76 5.45 8.19
N THR A 187 9.51 6.47 7.37
CA THR A 187 9.03 7.76 7.89
C THR A 187 7.71 7.59 8.66
N THR A 188 7.52 8.39 9.70
CA THR A 188 6.30 8.33 10.53
C THR A 188 5.02 8.44 9.68
N PRO A 189 4.88 9.36 8.70
CA PRO A 189 3.70 9.39 7.84
C PRO A 189 3.48 8.13 7.00
N ALA A 190 4.56 7.47 6.55
CA ALA A 190 4.44 6.20 5.82
C ALA A 190 3.94 5.09 6.74
N HIS A 191 4.45 4.99 7.96
CA HIS A 191 3.97 4.02 8.95
C HIS A 191 2.48 4.23 9.27
N PHE A 192 2.04 5.47 9.52
CA PHE A 192 0.63 5.78 9.71
C PHE A 192 -0.24 5.44 8.50
N SER A 193 0.29 5.60 7.28
CA SER A 193 -0.44 5.26 6.06
C SER A 193 -0.67 3.75 5.94
N VAL A 194 0.33 2.93 6.31
CA VAL A 194 0.21 1.47 6.35
C VAL A 194 -0.88 1.04 7.33
N GLU A 195 -0.84 1.58 8.56
CA GLU A 195 -1.85 1.35 9.60
C GLU A 195 -3.24 1.78 9.12
N LEU A 196 -3.39 3.04 8.74
CA LEU A 196 -4.68 3.63 8.36
C LEU A 196 -5.36 2.84 7.24
N ASN A 197 -4.61 2.46 6.20
CA ASN A 197 -5.16 1.71 5.08
C ASN A 197 -5.64 0.32 5.52
N ALA A 198 -4.91 -0.37 6.39
CA ALA A 198 -5.26 -1.72 6.83
C ALA A 198 -6.48 -1.71 7.76
N HIS A 199 -6.53 -0.79 8.73
CA HIS A 199 -7.71 -0.65 9.60
C HIS A 199 -8.95 -0.24 8.80
N SER A 200 -8.81 0.71 7.87
CA SER A 200 -9.93 1.15 7.02
C SER A 200 -10.43 0.03 6.11
N LEU A 201 -9.52 -0.72 5.47
CA LEU A 201 -9.89 -1.87 4.63
C LEU A 201 -10.66 -2.92 5.44
N LEU A 202 -10.13 -3.32 6.61
CA LEU A 202 -10.80 -4.31 7.44
C LEU A 202 -12.14 -3.79 7.96
N GLY A 203 -12.24 -2.53 8.36
CA GLY A 203 -13.51 -1.92 8.78
C GLY A 203 -14.56 -1.94 7.68
N ILE A 204 -14.19 -1.58 6.44
CA ILE A 204 -15.10 -1.68 5.27
C ILE A 204 -15.53 -3.13 5.05
N CYS A 205 -14.60 -4.09 5.12
CA CYS A 205 -14.90 -5.51 4.98
C CYS A 205 -15.92 -5.98 6.04
N LEU A 206 -15.72 -5.61 7.30
CA LEU A 206 -16.64 -5.95 8.40
C LEU A 206 -18.02 -5.34 8.19
N LEU A 207 -18.11 -4.08 7.77
CA LEU A 207 -19.39 -3.43 7.51
C LEU A 207 -20.14 -4.05 6.34
N VAL A 208 -19.44 -4.53 5.30
CA VAL A 208 -20.06 -5.30 4.22
C VAL A 208 -20.56 -6.66 4.74
N ALA A 209 -19.77 -7.36 5.56
CA ALA A 209 -20.20 -8.62 6.19
C ALA A 209 -21.44 -8.44 7.08
N GLN A 210 -21.49 -7.32 7.79
CA GLN A 210 -22.60 -6.90 8.66
C GLN A 210 -23.77 -6.31 7.87
N LYS A 211 -23.69 -6.25 6.53
CA LYS A 211 -24.71 -5.72 5.62
C LYS A 211 -25.05 -4.23 5.83
N GLN A 212 -24.14 -3.47 6.45
CA GLN A 212 -24.25 -2.01 6.59
C GLN A 212 -23.72 -1.28 5.34
N LEU A 213 -22.86 -1.92 4.55
CA LEU A 213 -22.37 -1.41 3.27
C LEU A 213 -22.67 -2.40 2.12
N PRO A 214 -22.87 -1.90 0.89
CA PRO A 214 -23.07 -2.76 -0.27
C PRO A 214 -21.78 -3.48 -0.66
N GLU A 215 -21.92 -4.65 -1.31
CA GLU A 215 -20.79 -5.45 -1.81
C GLU A 215 -19.84 -4.66 -2.72
N SER A 216 -20.37 -3.68 -3.46
CA SER A 216 -19.60 -2.81 -4.33
C SER A 216 -18.53 -1.99 -3.59
N ALA A 217 -18.68 -1.78 -2.27
CA ALA A 217 -17.65 -1.18 -1.42
C ALA A 217 -16.35 -2.01 -1.35
N LEU A 218 -16.40 -3.31 -1.67
CA LEU A 218 -15.20 -4.15 -1.76
C LEU A 218 -14.39 -3.91 -3.05
N SER A 219 -14.78 -2.95 -3.88
CA SER A 219 -14.02 -2.54 -5.07
C SER A 219 -12.81 -1.67 -4.68
N ILE A 220 -11.82 -2.27 -4.02
CA ILE A 220 -10.68 -1.57 -3.39
C ILE A 220 -9.89 -0.71 -4.38
N SER A 221 -9.89 -1.05 -5.67
CA SER A 221 -9.30 -0.23 -6.73
C SER A 221 -9.92 1.16 -6.90
N ASN A 222 -11.02 1.45 -6.21
CA ASN A 222 -11.65 2.77 -6.22
C ASN A 222 -11.13 3.68 -5.09
N TYR A 223 -10.32 3.16 -4.15
CA TYR A 223 -9.86 3.88 -2.97
C TYR A 223 -8.46 4.50 -3.10
N HIS A 224 -8.02 4.78 -4.33
CA HIS A 224 -6.75 5.43 -4.62
C HIS A 224 -6.93 6.60 -5.60
N SER A 225 -5.99 7.54 -5.67
CA SER A 225 -6.18 8.79 -6.43
C SER A 225 -5.84 8.67 -7.94
N GLN A 226 -5.51 7.47 -8.42
CA GLN A 226 -5.10 7.24 -9.83
C GLN A 226 -6.14 7.69 -10.87
N SER A 227 -7.43 7.62 -10.57
CA SER A 227 -8.49 8.16 -11.44
C SER A 227 -8.39 9.68 -11.56
N CYS A 228 -8.16 10.37 -10.43
CA CYS A 228 -7.92 11.82 -10.39
C CYS A 228 -6.64 12.20 -11.16
N GLU A 229 -5.52 11.49 -10.93
CA GLU A 229 -4.28 11.71 -11.68
C GLU A 229 -4.47 11.52 -13.18
N SER A 230 -5.24 10.49 -13.58
CA SER A 230 -5.57 10.26 -14.98
C SER A 230 -6.39 11.40 -15.58
N THR A 231 -7.36 11.95 -14.84
CA THR A 231 -8.13 13.14 -15.25
C THR A 231 -7.21 14.36 -15.44
N PHE A 232 -6.27 14.61 -14.52
CA PHE A 232 -5.30 15.68 -14.68
C PHE A 232 -4.38 15.46 -15.89
N ARG A 233 -3.92 14.24 -16.13
CA ARG A 233 -3.11 13.91 -17.30
C ARG A 233 -3.88 14.10 -18.61
N LEU A 234 -5.14 13.65 -18.67
CA LEU A 234 -5.98 13.81 -19.85
C LEU A 234 -6.25 15.28 -20.14
N THR A 235 -6.61 16.07 -19.13
CA THR A 235 -6.81 17.53 -19.30
C THR A 235 -5.53 18.26 -19.72
N ARG A 236 -4.34 17.83 -19.26
CA ARG A 236 -3.05 18.33 -19.77
C ARG A 236 -2.79 17.96 -21.22
N SER A 237 -3.21 16.77 -21.66
CA SER A 237 -3.07 16.32 -23.06
C SER A 237 -4.06 16.98 -24.02
N MET A 238 -5.13 17.59 -23.51
CA MET A 238 -6.15 18.30 -24.31
C MET A 238 -5.67 19.72 -24.66
N SER A 239 -4.59 19.81 -25.45
CA SER A 239 -4.11 21.05 -26.06
C SER A 239 -4.52 21.13 -27.54
N GLY A 240 -4.55 22.35 -28.09
CA GLY A 240 -4.87 22.56 -29.51
C GLY A 240 -3.79 21.99 -30.44
N ALA A 241 -4.11 21.82 -31.72
CA ALA A 241 -3.26 21.13 -32.72
C ALA A 241 -1.83 21.68 -32.88
N PHE A 242 -1.53 22.86 -32.33
CA PHE A 242 -0.21 23.50 -32.35
C PHE A 242 0.22 24.07 -30.99
N SER A 243 -0.38 23.59 -29.90
CA SER A 243 -0.09 24.06 -28.54
C SER A 243 0.48 22.93 -27.69
N SER A 244 1.66 23.17 -27.11
CA SER A 244 2.29 22.31 -26.09
C SER A 244 2.02 22.82 -24.68
N ILE A 245 1.07 23.74 -24.50
CA ILE A 245 0.78 24.36 -23.21
C ILE A 245 0.10 23.33 -22.29
N VAL A 246 0.91 22.76 -21.40
CA VAL A 246 0.48 21.79 -20.38
C VAL A 246 -0.09 22.44 -19.11
N ASN A 247 0.25 23.71 -18.86
CA ASN A 247 -0.23 24.47 -17.71
C ASN A 247 -1.49 25.24 -18.08
N PHE A 248 -2.48 25.28 -17.19
CA PHE A 248 -3.74 25.95 -17.46
C PHE A 248 -4.35 26.53 -16.19
N THR A 249 -5.19 27.55 -16.35
CA THR A 249 -5.95 28.16 -15.26
C THR A 249 -7.08 27.24 -14.80
N ILE A 250 -7.68 27.54 -13.63
CA ILE A 250 -8.84 26.79 -13.12
C ILE A 250 -10.01 26.83 -14.12
N GLU A 251 -10.28 27.98 -14.72
CA GLU A 251 -11.33 28.11 -15.73
C GLU A 251 -11.07 27.19 -16.95
N GLN A 252 -9.82 27.15 -17.42
CA GLN A 252 -9.42 26.27 -18.50
C GLN A 252 -9.51 24.79 -18.11
N PHE A 253 -9.17 24.45 -16.87
CA PHE A 253 -9.36 23.09 -16.34
C PHE A 253 -10.83 22.69 -16.38
N LEU A 254 -11.74 23.52 -15.86
CA LEU A 254 -13.18 23.23 -15.82
C LEU A 254 -13.75 23.02 -17.23
N LYS A 255 -13.35 23.86 -18.20
CA LYS A 255 -13.74 23.69 -19.61
C LYS A 255 -13.23 22.37 -20.19
N ARG A 256 -11.98 21.99 -19.92
CA ARG A 256 -11.39 20.72 -20.40
C ARG A 256 -12.02 19.51 -19.71
N ALA A 257 -12.29 19.59 -18.41
CA ALA A 257 -12.96 18.54 -17.64
C ALA A 257 -14.39 18.31 -18.14
N GLY A 258 -15.14 19.37 -18.44
CA GLY A 258 -16.47 19.25 -19.06
C GLY A 258 -16.42 18.52 -20.41
N LYS A 259 -15.45 18.86 -21.28
CA LYS A 259 -15.24 18.13 -22.53
C LYS A 259 -14.88 16.66 -22.31
N LEU A 260 -14.04 16.37 -21.32
CA LEU A 260 -13.66 14.99 -20.97
C LEU A 260 -14.86 14.18 -20.47
N SER A 261 -15.76 14.79 -19.69
CA SER A 261 -17.01 14.16 -19.25
C SER A 261 -17.87 13.74 -20.43
N VAL A 262 -18.09 14.65 -21.39
CA VAL A 262 -18.85 14.36 -22.62
C VAL A 262 -18.19 13.25 -23.43
N LEU A 263 -16.85 13.28 -23.60
CA LEU A 263 -16.14 12.21 -24.30
C LEU A 263 -16.29 10.85 -23.62
N THR A 264 -16.22 10.82 -22.29
CA THR A 264 -16.39 9.59 -21.49
C THR A 264 -17.82 9.06 -21.62
N GLU A 265 -18.82 9.93 -21.60
CA GLU A 265 -20.22 9.56 -21.81
C GLU A 265 -20.44 8.94 -23.19
N ILE A 266 -19.91 9.56 -24.25
CA ILE A 266 -19.99 9.04 -25.62
C ILE A 266 -19.27 7.68 -25.74
N GLU A 267 -18.07 7.54 -25.13
CA GLU A 267 -17.36 6.25 -25.11
C GLU A 267 -18.19 5.16 -24.42
N ASN A 268 -18.80 5.47 -23.27
CA ASN A 268 -19.65 4.54 -22.53
C ASN A 268 -20.90 4.13 -23.31
N GLN A 269 -21.59 5.08 -23.96
CA GLN A 269 -22.76 4.82 -24.81
C GLN A 269 -22.40 4.00 -26.05
N SER A 270 -21.19 4.20 -26.61
CA SER A 270 -20.66 3.40 -27.72
C SER A 270 -20.36 1.97 -27.28
N ASP A 271 -19.71 1.79 -26.13
CA ASP A 271 -19.37 0.47 -25.58
C ASP A 271 -20.62 -0.31 -25.09
N SER A 272 -21.70 0.36 -24.66
CA SER A 272 -22.98 -0.24 -24.27
C SER A 272 -23.91 -0.55 -25.44
N GLY A 273 -23.54 -0.18 -26.67
CA GLY A 273 -24.36 -0.39 -27.88
C GLY A 273 -25.61 0.50 -27.96
N GLN A 274 -25.68 1.57 -27.16
CA GLN A 274 -26.82 2.49 -27.12
C GLN A 274 -26.80 3.53 -28.24
N LEU A 275 -25.65 3.73 -28.91
CA LEU A 275 -25.55 4.64 -30.04
C LEU A 275 -26.04 3.99 -31.35
N LYS A 276 -26.94 4.68 -32.05
CA LYS A 276 -27.40 4.31 -33.41
C LYS A 276 -26.25 4.23 -34.43
N CYS A 277 -25.16 4.97 -34.21
CA CYS A 277 -23.96 4.92 -35.03
C CYS A 277 -22.74 4.63 -34.13
N PRO A 278 -22.04 3.49 -34.29
CA PRO A 278 -20.92 3.14 -33.45
C PRO A 278 -19.71 4.04 -33.76
N LEU A 279 -19.41 4.96 -32.85
CA LEU A 279 -18.20 5.78 -32.92
C LEU A 279 -16.98 4.92 -32.55
N LYS A 280 -16.07 4.74 -33.51
CA LYS A 280 -14.77 4.08 -33.28
C LYS A 280 -13.73 5.10 -32.85
N PHE A 281 -13.51 5.19 -31.55
CA PHE A 281 -12.39 5.98 -31.02
C PHE A 281 -11.05 5.32 -31.40
N PRO A 282 -10.04 6.10 -31.85
CA PRO A 282 -8.71 5.59 -32.10
C PRO A 282 -8.10 5.07 -30.79
N LYS A 283 -8.00 3.75 -30.67
CA LYS A 283 -7.41 3.09 -29.50
C LYS A 283 -5.92 2.89 -29.74
N HIS A 284 -5.10 3.46 -28.87
CA HIS A 284 -3.66 3.21 -28.87
C HIS A 284 -3.40 1.68 -28.80
N HIS A 285 -2.56 1.15 -29.69
CA HIS A 285 -2.34 -0.30 -29.86
C HIS A 285 -2.00 -1.04 -28.55
N LYS A 286 -1.27 -0.39 -27.62
CA LYS A 286 -0.97 -0.92 -26.27
C LYS A 286 -2.20 -1.21 -25.40
N ARG A 287 -3.33 -0.50 -25.58
CA ARG A 287 -4.58 -0.73 -24.82
C ARG A 287 -5.43 -1.88 -25.38
N ARG A 288 -5.18 -2.31 -26.62
CA ARG A 288 -5.97 -3.36 -27.30
C ARG A 288 -5.75 -4.76 -26.70
N ARG A 289 -4.57 -5.03 -26.12
CA ARG A 289 -4.23 -6.33 -25.48
C ARG A 289 -4.83 -6.52 -24.08
N LYS A 290 -4.99 -5.45 -23.28
CA LYS A 290 -5.44 -5.58 -21.87
C LYS A 290 -6.94 -5.89 -21.72
N ARG A 291 -7.81 -5.40 -22.63
CA ARG A 291 -9.28 -5.49 -22.48
C ARG A 291 -9.83 -6.92 -22.69
N THR A 292 -9.15 -7.74 -23.48
CA THR A 292 -9.54 -9.14 -23.74
C THR A 292 -9.31 -10.05 -22.53
N ILE A 293 -8.38 -9.68 -21.65
CA ILE A 293 -8.03 -10.44 -20.43
C ILE A 293 -9.01 -10.10 -19.29
N LEU A 294 -9.33 -8.80 -19.11
CA LEU A 294 -10.25 -8.32 -18.07
C LEU A 294 -11.69 -8.85 -18.20
N LYS A 295 -12.19 -9.10 -19.42
CA LYS A 295 -13.53 -9.67 -19.62
C LYS A 295 -13.65 -11.13 -19.18
N LYS A 296 -12.53 -11.82 -18.89
CA LYS A 296 -12.50 -13.24 -18.54
C LYS A 296 -12.44 -13.52 -17.03
N GLN A 297 -12.32 -12.48 -16.18
CA GLN A 297 -12.15 -12.62 -14.72
C GLN A 297 -13.29 -12.05 -13.87
N ILE A 298 -14.43 -11.68 -14.48
CA ILE A 298 -15.66 -11.46 -13.71
C ILE A 298 -16.26 -12.85 -13.46
N ALA A 299 -15.77 -13.52 -12.43
CA ALA A 299 -16.29 -14.83 -12.02
C ALA A 299 -16.33 -14.92 -10.48
N GLY A 300 -17.54 -14.89 -9.93
CA GLY A 300 -17.94 -15.72 -8.79
C GLY A 300 -17.55 -15.26 -7.37
N SER A 301 -18.53 -14.67 -6.68
CA SER A 301 -18.77 -14.72 -5.21
C SER A 301 -17.55 -14.63 -4.26
N SER A 302 -17.05 -13.42 -3.97
CA SER A 302 -15.98 -13.22 -2.97
C SER A 302 -16.47 -13.15 -1.52
N ILE A 303 -17.77 -12.94 -1.27
CA ILE A 303 -18.29 -12.62 0.07
C ILE A 303 -18.50 -13.85 0.97
N ASN A 304 -18.73 -15.03 0.39
CA ASN A 304 -18.92 -16.26 1.17
C ASN A 304 -17.69 -16.62 2.03
N HIS A 305 -16.52 -16.05 1.73
CA HIS A 305 -15.29 -16.26 2.49
C HIS A 305 -15.04 -15.20 3.58
N LEU A 306 -15.83 -14.13 3.64
CA LEU A 306 -15.63 -13.00 4.54
C LEU A 306 -16.32 -13.23 5.90
N THR A 307 -16.00 -14.34 6.55
CA THR A 307 -16.47 -14.66 7.91
C THR A 307 -15.50 -14.11 8.94
N ILE A 308 -15.98 -13.83 10.16
CA ILE A 308 -15.13 -13.38 11.28
C ILE A 308 -13.98 -14.37 11.53
N ASP A 309 -14.26 -15.68 11.50
CA ASP A 309 -13.26 -16.73 11.68
C ASP A 309 -12.17 -16.72 10.58
N ASN A 310 -12.57 -16.57 9.30
CA ASN A 310 -11.60 -16.50 8.20
C ASN A 310 -10.75 -15.23 8.26
N ILE A 311 -11.36 -14.09 8.61
CA ILE A 311 -10.64 -12.84 8.82
C ILE A 311 -9.64 -13.01 9.96
N GLN A 312 -10.07 -13.56 11.09
CA GLN A 312 -9.21 -13.82 12.24
C GLN A 312 -8.01 -14.68 11.85
N LYS A 313 -8.25 -15.87 11.29
CA LYS A 313 -7.19 -16.78 10.85
C LYS A 313 -6.23 -16.08 9.89
N THR A 314 -6.75 -15.29 8.96
CA THR A 314 -5.94 -14.52 8.01
C THR A 314 -5.04 -13.48 8.68
N VAL A 315 -5.58 -12.70 9.63
CA VAL A 315 -4.81 -11.68 10.36
C VAL A 315 -3.75 -12.32 11.25
N TYR A 316 -4.09 -13.38 11.99
CA TYR A 316 -3.12 -14.10 12.83
C TYR A 316 -2.03 -14.74 11.98
N ARG A 317 -2.38 -15.37 10.86
CA ARG A 317 -1.39 -15.87 9.89
C ARG A 317 -0.47 -14.75 9.41
N ALA A 318 -1.01 -13.58 9.08
CA ALA A 318 -0.20 -12.44 8.64
C ALA A 318 0.81 -11.98 9.72
N PHE A 319 0.42 -12.04 11.00
CA PHE A 319 1.34 -11.78 12.11
C PHE A 319 2.43 -12.86 12.20
N ASP A 320 2.05 -14.13 12.17
CA ASP A 320 2.99 -15.25 12.27
C ASP A 320 4.00 -15.26 11.12
N ASP A 321 3.54 -15.01 9.89
CA ASP A 321 4.38 -14.94 8.69
C ASP A 321 5.33 -13.72 8.77
N ALA A 322 4.86 -12.56 9.25
CA ALA A 322 5.72 -11.38 9.45
C ALA A 322 6.76 -11.61 10.57
N TYR A 323 6.36 -12.26 11.65
CA TYR A 323 7.24 -12.60 12.77
C TYR A 323 8.28 -13.64 12.34
N TYR A 324 7.88 -14.67 11.59
CA TYR A 324 8.79 -15.65 11.01
C TYR A 324 9.78 -15.00 10.04
N LEU A 325 9.31 -14.10 9.17
CA LEU A 325 10.18 -13.40 8.23
C LEU A 325 11.26 -12.58 8.95
N LEU A 326 10.90 -11.82 9.98
CA LEU A 326 11.88 -11.04 10.74
C LEU A 326 12.81 -11.92 11.61
N SER A 327 12.44 -13.18 11.86
CA SER A 327 13.31 -14.14 12.54
C SER A 327 14.58 -14.45 11.75
N THR A 328 14.55 -14.35 10.42
CA THR A 328 15.70 -14.67 9.55
C THR A 328 16.84 -13.67 9.69
N VAL A 329 16.59 -12.52 10.31
CA VAL A 329 17.56 -11.46 10.60
C VAL A 329 17.70 -11.19 12.10
N ASP A 330 17.34 -12.17 12.93
CA ASP A 330 17.52 -12.19 14.39
C ASP A 330 16.74 -11.12 15.18
N VAL A 331 15.70 -10.51 14.60
CA VAL A 331 14.84 -9.53 15.30
C VAL A 331 14.13 -10.14 16.51
N ASN A 332 13.75 -11.42 16.41
CA ASN A 332 12.91 -12.07 17.41
C ASN A 332 13.62 -12.40 18.72
N SER A 333 14.96 -12.52 18.73
CA SER A 333 15.71 -12.81 19.94
C SER A 333 15.60 -11.67 20.96
N ALA A 334 15.83 -10.43 20.53
CA ALA A 334 15.66 -9.22 21.35
C ALA A 334 14.21 -9.05 21.82
N LEU A 335 13.24 -9.29 20.94
CA LEU A 335 11.81 -9.22 21.29
C LEU A 335 11.42 -10.25 22.37
N ARG A 336 11.93 -11.49 22.28
CA ARG A 336 11.69 -12.51 23.30
C ARG A 336 12.32 -12.15 24.64
N LYS A 337 13.58 -11.67 24.65
CA LYS A 337 14.26 -11.21 25.87
C LYS A 337 13.44 -10.16 26.62
N LYS A 338 12.80 -9.25 25.89
CA LYS A 338 12.02 -8.13 26.45
C LYS A 338 10.51 -8.46 26.57
N LYS A 339 10.11 -9.73 26.38
CA LYS A 339 8.71 -10.21 26.46
C LYS A 339 7.74 -9.44 25.55
N LYS A 340 8.15 -9.17 24.30
CA LYS A 340 7.35 -8.50 23.25
C LYS A 340 7.24 -9.35 21.99
N ASN A 341 6.77 -10.59 22.14
CA ASN A 341 6.74 -11.59 21.07
C ASN A 341 5.32 -12.00 20.65
N THR A 342 4.28 -11.41 21.24
CA THR A 342 2.88 -11.67 20.85
C THR A 342 2.29 -10.47 20.12
N ILE A 343 1.27 -10.72 19.30
CA ILE A 343 0.50 -9.69 18.59
C ILE A 343 0.00 -8.59 19.53
N SER A 344 -0.50 -8.95 20.72
CA SER A 344 -1.01 -8.00 21.70
C SER A 344 0.09 -7.13 22.30
N GLN A 345 1.26 -7.70 22.61
CA GLN A 345 2.38 -6.95 23.22
C GLN A 345 3.03 -6.00 22.22
N VAL A 346 3.25 -6.45 20.99
CA VAL A 346 3.81 -5.62 19.93
C VAL A 346 2.85 -4.48 19.59
N SER A 347 1.56 -4.79 19.45
CA SER A 347 0.54 -3.79 19.13
C SER A 347 0.33 -2.78 20.25
N SER A 348 0.29 -3.21 21.52
CA SER A 348 0.14 -2.28 22.64
C SER A 348 1.34 -1.33 22.76
N PHE A 349 2.55 -1.82 22.48
CA PHE A 349 3.74 -0.98 22.44
C PHE A 349 3.63 0.10 21.36
N VAL A 350 3.30 -0.27 20.13
CA VAL A 350 3.17 0.69 19.02
C VAL A 350 2.04 1.70 19.29
N ARG A 351 0.91 1.24 19.83
CA ARG A 351 -0.19 2.13 20.23
C ARG A 351 0.29 3.20 21.22
N ALA A 352 1.04 2.80 22.25
CA ALA A 352 1.61 3.73 23.22
C ALA A 352 2.58 4.73 22.58
N GLN A 353 3.35 4.33 21.57
CA GLN A 353 4.23 5.26 20.82
C GLN A 353 3.44 6.27 19.99
N PHE A 354 2.31 5.87 19.40
CA PHE A 354 1.44 6.79 18.67
C PHE A 354 0.79 7.82 19.60
N THR A 355 0.26 7.40 20.74
CA THR A 355 -0.35 8.31 21.74
C THR A 355 0.65 9.26 22.40
N LYS A 356 1.95 8.97 22.37
CA LYS A 356 2.97 9.92 22.85
C LYS A 356 3.30 11.03 21.83
N LYS A 357 3.10 10.75 20.55
CA LYS A 357 3.46 11.66 19.44
C LYS A 357 2.32 12.61 19.06
N PHE A 358 1.08 12.28 19.41
CA PHE A 358 -0.15 13.02 19.11
C PHE A 358 -1.08 12.91 20.30
#